data_AF-A0A327JE96-F1
#
_entry.id   AF-A0A327JE96-F1
#
_cell.length_a   1.000
_cell.length_b   1.000
_cell.length_c   1.000
_cell.angle_alpha   90.00
_cell.angle_beta   90.00
_cell.angle_gamma   90.00
#
_symmetry.space_group_name_H-M   'P 1'
#
loop_
_entity.id
_entity.type
_entity.pdbx_description
1 polymer ?
#
loop_
_entity_poly.entity_id
_entity_poly.type
_entity_poly.pdbx_seq_one_letter_code
_entity_poly.pdbx_strand_id
1 'polypeptide(L)'
;MADGGDVTILIADEAALSLLAEDVAMALRKGDVIALYGDLGAGKTTFARYVLRALADDPELEVPSPTFTLAQGYDFGRLAVTHFDLYRLADPDELEEVGLDEAMLTGAALIEWPDRAEGRLPADRLELTLAERDDPNARTVTLSAPSGSWKTRLERSLSLRRFLDDVGWTVATRRFLQGDASTRTYERIRRDDQNAVAMNAPAQPDGPPVQDGLPYSRIAHLAEDVRPFVAVGETLRNAGFSTPEVLAADLDAGFLLLEDLGANGVVDDKGPIAERYLAAVEVLAALHGGAWPNEIALADGTHHRVPPYDRRALTIEISLLLDWYIPHVTGAPADASTREAFFAAWEGPFEALSSAETSWVLRDFHSPNLIWLPERDDIARIGLLDYQDALVGPAAYDVASLSQDARITVPKALEVALLNRYVALRRKQDAGFDEAGFRTAHAIMAAQRATKVLGIFARLNDRDGKPAYLKHFPRLKNYLKRSLKHPVLSAVRLWYDSVLQSDLKGPSGS
;
A
#
# COMPACT_ATOMS: atom_id res chain seq x y z
N MET A 1 4.42 -23.59 -14.32
CA MET A 1 4.52 -24.93 -13.70
C MET A 1 3.11 -25.47 -13.55
N ALA A 2 2.84 -26.68 -14.04
CA ALA A 2 1.54 -27.32 -13.96
C ALA A 2 1.73 -28.74 -13.39
N ASP A 3 1.89 -28.83 -12.07
CA ASP A 3 1.39 -29.90 -11.21
C ASP A 3 1.92 -29.71 -9.77
N GLY A 4 1.22 -30.27 -8.79
CA GLY A 4 1.46 -30.15 -7.35
C GLY A 4 2.73 -30.82 -6.80
N GLY A 5 3.89 -30.64 -7.44
CA GLY A 5 5.16 -31.23 -6.98
C GLY A 5 5.92 -30.35 -5.97
N ASP A 6 6.70 -31.01 -5.11
CA ASP A 6 7.68 -30.40 -4.21
C ASP A 6 8.77 -29.66 -5.03
N VAL A 7 9.29 -28.56 -4.48
CA VAL A 7 10.41 -27.81 -5.07
C VAL A 7 11.69 -28.22 -4.37
N THR A 8 12.60 -28.87 -5.09
CA THR A 8 13.93 -29.24 -4.57
C THR A 8 14.98 -28.25 -5.04
N ILE A 9 15.74 -27.68 -4.11
CA ILE A 9 16.78 -26.68 -4.35
C ILE A 9 18.10 -27.21 -3.81
N LEU A 10 19.16 -27.09 -4.62
CA LEU A 10 20.52 -27.31 -4.14
C LEU A 10 21.02 -26.03 -3.48
N ILE A 11 21.40 -26.14 -2.21
CA ILE A 11 22.00 -25.07 -1.42
C ILE A 11 23.50 -25.38 -1.33
N ALA A 12 24.33 -24.59 -1.99
CA ALA A 12 25.77 -24.85 -2.08
C ALA A 12 26.51 -24.51 -0.77
N ASP A 13 26.05 -23.49 -0.06
CA ASP A 13 26.68 -22.97 1.15
C ASP A 13 25.66 -22.25 2.05
N GLU A 14 26.15 -21.73 3.17
CA GLU A 14 25.34 -21.00 4.14
C GLU A 14 24.77 -19.69 3.58
N ALA A 15 25.46 -19.03 2.64
CA ALA A 15 24.96 -17.82 2.01
C ALA A 15 23.72 -18.11 1.15
N ALA A 16 23.74 -19.20 0.38
CA ALA A 16 22.57 -19.66 -0.38
C ALA A 16 21.40 -20.05 0.55
N LEU A 17 21.68 -20.63 1.72
CA LEU A 17 20.64 -20.93 2.72
C LEU A 17 20.00 -19.65 3.27
N SER A 18 20.82 -18.62 3.53
CA SER A 18 20.34 -17.32 3.98
C SER A 18 19.44 -16.66 2.94
N LEU A 19 19.80 -16.70 1.65
CA LEU A 19 18.96 -16.13 0.58
C LEU A 19 17.61 -16.83 0.45
N LEU A 20 17.58 -18.17 0.57
CA LEU A 20 16.33 -18.92 0.61
C LEU A 20 15.47 -18.55 1.84
N ALA A 21 16.10 -18.38 3.00
CA ALA A 21 15.42 -17.95 4.22
C ALA A 21 14.81 -16.55 4.06
N GLU A 22 15.49 -15.62 3.38
CA GLU A 22 14.92 -14.31 3.02
C GLU A 22 13.69 -14.45 2.11
N ASP A 23 13.75 -15.33 1.11
CA ASP A 23 12.62 -15.54 0.19
C ASP A 23 11.38 -16.07 0.92
N VAL A 24 11.59 -16.97 1.88
CA VAL A 24 10.54 -17.47 2.78
C VAL A 24 10.04 -16.37 3.71
N ALA A 25 10.93 -15.57 4.30
CA ALA A 25 10.56 -14.44 5.15
C ALA A 25 9.69 -13.41 4.42
N MET A 26 10.00 -13.10 3.15
CA MET A 26 9.21 -12.16 2.34
C MET A 26 7.84 -12.74 1.95
N ALA A 27 7.71 -14.07 1.90
CA ALA A 27 6.44 -14.74 1.64
C ALA A 27 5.56 -14.87 2.89
N LEU A 28 6.13 -14.78 4.10
CA LEU A 28 5.47 -15.06 5.38
C LEU A 28 4.36 -14.06 5.73
N ARG A 29 3.26 -14.56 6.31
CA ARG A 29 2.09 -13.81 6.76
C ARG A 29 1.63 -14.29 8.14
N LYS A 30 0.78 -13.48 8.79
CA LYS A 30 0.07 -13.89 10.01
C LYS A 30 -0.80 -15.13 9.73
N GLY A 31 -0.78 -16.10 10.64
CA GLY A 31 -1.46 -17.39 10.52
C GLY A 31 -0.58 -18.52 9.98
N ASP A 32 0.60 -18.20 9.45
CA ASP A 32 1.42 -19.18 8.77
C ASP A 32 2.20 -20.09 9.72
N VAL A 33 2.41 -21.33 9.29
CA VAL A 33 3.31 -22.30 9.92
C VAL A 33 4.39 -22.74 8.93
N ILE A 34 5.64 -22.73 9.39
CA ILE A 34 6.78 -23.34 8.70
C ILE A 34 7.27 -24.52 9.55
N ALA A 35 7.22 -25.72 8.99
CA ALA A 35 7.63 -26.97 9.61
C ALA A 35 9.00 -27.39 9.05
N LEU A 36 10.02 -27.47 9.92
CA LEU A 36 11.41 -27.74 9.57
C LEU A 36 11.78 -29.19 9.89
N TYR A 37 12.00 -29.98 8.83
CA TYR A 37 12.39 -31.38 8.89
C TYR A 37 13.88 -31.57 8.56
N GLY A 38 14.46 -32.64 9.08
CA GLY A 38 15.85 -33.04 8.81
C GLY A 38 16.54 -33.58 10.06
N ASP A 39 17.65 -34.28 9.86
CA ASP A 39 18.41 -34.91 10.93
C ASP A 39 19.05 -33.88 11.90
N LEU A 40 19.62 -34.39 13.00
CA LEU A 40 20.38 -33.57 13.94
C LEU A 40 21.60 -32.98 13.22
N GLY A 41 21.76 -31.66 13.25
CA GLY A 41 22.85 -30.97 12.52
C GLY A 41 22.51 -30.55 11.09
N ALA A 42 21.34 -30.94 10.56
CA ALA A 42 20.95 -30.63 9.17
C ALA A 42 20.82 -29.12 8.87
N GLY A 43 20.75 -28.25 9.89
CA GLY A 43 20.74 -26.79 9.74
C GLY A 43 19.39 -26.11 10.03
N LYS A 44 18.42 -26.81 10.65
CA LYS A 44 17.08 -26.29 10.99
C LYS A 44 17.12 -24.96 11.77
N THR A 45 17.81 -24.92 12.92
CA THR A 45 17.98 -23.70 13.72
C THR A 45 18.69 -22.59 12.97
N THR A 46 19.65 -22.93 12.11
CA THR A 46 20.35 -21.95 11.26
C THR A 46 19.38 -21.32 10.25
N PHE A 47 18.53 -22.11 9.62
CA PHE A 47 17.48 -21.59 8.73
C PHE A 47 16.49 -20.70 9.49
N ALA A 48 15.98 -21.15 10.65
CA ALA A 48 15.07 -20.36 11.49
C ALA A 48 15.68 -19.00 11.89
N ARG A 49 16.97 -19.00 12.25
CA ARG A 49 17.75 -17.79 12.53
C ARG A 49 17.78 -16.84 11.35
N TYR A 50 18.06 -17.33 10.14
CA TYR A 50 18.09 -16.47 8.96
C TYR A 50 16.72 -15.87 8.62
N VAL A 51 15.64 -16.63 8.77
CA VAL A 51 14.27 -16.11 8.59
C VAL A 51 14.01 -14.96 9.57
N LEU A 52 14.29 -15.16 10.86
CA LEU A 52 14.03 -14.17 11.90
C LEU A 52 14.92 -12.92 11.76
N ARG A 53 16.20 -13.08 11.39
CA ARG A 53 17.10 -11.96 11.08
C ARG A 53 16.63 -11.15 9.87
N ALA A 54 16.12 -11.81 8.84
CA ALA A 54 15.56 -11.14 7.67
C ALA A 54 14.30 -10.32 8.01
N LEU A 55 13.43 -10.85 8.88
CA LEU A 55 12.25 -10.14 9.37
C LEU A 55 12.60 -8.95 10.27
N ALA A 56 13.66 -9.06 11.05
CA ALA A 56 14.15 -8.00 11.94
C ALA A 56 14.92 -6.88 11.21
N ASP A 57 15.36 -7.12 9.97
CA ASP A 57 16.43 -6.35 9.32
C ASP A 57 17.68 -6.20 10.21
N ASP A 58 18.01 -7.26 10.95
CA ASP A 58 19.13 -7.30 11.89
C ASP A 58 19.94 -8.60 11.69
N PRO A 59 21.12 -8.54 11.04
CA PRO A 59 21.96 -9.71 10.83
C PRO A 59 22.59 -10.25 12.13
N GLU A 60 22.63 -9.45 13.19
CA GLU A 60 23.25 -9.81 14.47
C GLU A 60 22.23 -10.33 15.49
N LEU A 61 20.93 -10.29 15.19
CA LEU A 61 19.87 -10.76 16.09
C LEU A 61 20.21 -12.17 16.60
N GLU A 62 20.20 -12.31 17.93
CA GLU A 62 20.42 -13.58 18.60
C GLU A 62 19.17 -14.45 18.48
N VAL A 63 19.34 -15.61 17.84
CA VAL A 63 18.29 -16.63 17.70
C VAL A 63 18.88 -17.97 18.14
N PRO A 64 18.84 -18.27 19.45
CA PRO A 64 19.27 -19.57 19.96
C PRO A 64 18.22 -20.64 19.63
N SER A 65 18.60 -21.92 19.72
CA SER A 65 17.60 -23.00 19.65
C SER A 65 16.80 -23.02 20.95
N PRO A 66 15.45 -22.90 20.92
CA PRO A 66 14.64 -22.94 22.12
C PRO A 66 14.45 -24.38 22.63
N THR A 67 15.44 -25.27 22.52
CA THR A 67 15.33 -26.70 22.86
C THR A 67 14.90 -26.95 24.32
N PHE A 68 15.26 -26.06 25.24
CA PHE A 68 14.90 -26.18 26.66
C PHE A 68 13.64 -25.40 27.03
N THR A 69 13.39 -24.27 26.38
CA THR A 69 12.19 -23.44 26.61
C THR A 69 11.01 -23.87 25.76
N LEU A 70 11.23 -24.76 24.79
CA LEU A 70 10.34 -25.25 23.73
C LEU A 70 9.85 -24.17 22.77
N ALA A 71 9.73 -22.92 23.21
CA ALA A 71 9.30 -21.77 22.42
C ALA A 71 10.10 -20.51 22.75
N GLN A 72 10.23 -19.62 21.76
CA GLN A 72 10.72 -18.25 21.92
C GLN A 72 10.02 -17.31 20.95
N GLY A 73 9.41 -16.24 21.47
CA GLY A 73 8.68 -15.24 20.67
C GLY A 73 9.55 -14.05 20.25
N TYR A 74 9.29 -13.57 19.04
CA TYR A 74 9.91 -12.38 18.46
C TYR A 74 8.81 -11.46 17.89
N ASP A 75 8.81 -10.19 18.28
CA ASP A 75 7.84 -9.20 17.77
C ASP A 75 8.55 -8.16 16.91
N PHE A 76 8.26 -8.18 15.60
CA PHE A 76 8.81 -7.26 14.61
C PHE A 76 7.85 -6.10 14.28
N GLY A 77 6.79 -5.91 15.06
CA GLY A 77 5.75 -4.90 14.87
C GLY A 77 4.78 -5.21 13.72
N ARG A 78 5.28 -5.66 12.57
CA ARG A 78 4.45 -6.13 11.44
C ARG A 78 3.91 -7.53 11.67
N LEU A 79 4.75 -8.41 12.20
CA LEU A 79 4.49 -9.83 12.33
C LEU A 79 5.22 -10.33 13.58
N ALA A 80 4.47 -10.88 14.52
CA ALA A 80 5.05 -11.68 15.59
C ALA A 80 5.38 -13.08 15.04
N VAL A 81 6.51 -13.65 15.43
CA VAL A 81 6.89 -15.02 15.08
C VAL A 81 7.35 -15.74 16.32
N THR A 82 6.82 -16.94 16.54
CA THR A 82 7.29 -17.83 17.61
C THR A 82 8.09 -18.97 17.01
N HIS A 83 9.32 -19.13 17.47
CA HIS A 83 10.20 -20.26 17.12
C HIS A 83 10.02 -21.35 18.16
N PHE A 84 9.63 -22.54 17.70
CA PHE A 84 9.44 -23.75 18.48
C PHE A 84 10.52 -24.78 18.16
N ASP A 85 11.00 -25.48 19.18
CA ASP A 85 11.84 -26.66 19.04
C ASP A 85 11.22 -27.80 19.84
N LEU A 86 10.53 -28.68 19.13
CA LEU A 86 9.74 -29.75 19.73
C LEU A 86 10.56 -31.01 20.02
N TYR A 87 11.90 -30.99 19.85
CA TYR A 87 12.75 -32.17 20.01
C TYR A 87 12.52 -32.91 21.34
N ARG A 88 12.24 -32.15 22.40
CA ARG A 88 12.04 -32.65 23.77
C ARG A 88 10.59 -32.75 24.21
N LEU A 89 9.63 -32.45 23.32
CA LEU A 89 8.22 -32.60 23.62
C LEU A 89 7.92 -34.08 23.87
N ALA A 90 7.36 -34.37 25.04
CA ALA A 90 7.08 -35.74 25.46
C ALA A 90 5.68 -36.18 25.02
N ASP A 91 4.72 -35.27 25.08
CA ASP A 91 3.31 -35.49 24.75
C ASP A 91 2.81 -34.36 23.82
N PRO A 92 2.20 -34.65 22.66
CA PRO A 92 1.63 -33.64 21.77
C PRO A 92 0.57 -32.73 22.42
N ASP A 93 -0.09 -33.17 23.50
CA ASP A 93 -1.08 -32.34 24.20
C ASP A 93 -0.42 -31.16 24.96
N GLU A 94 0.89 -31.20 25.22
CA GLU A 94 1.67 -30.08 25.77
C GLU A 94 1.76 -28.87 24.80
N LEU A 95 1.40 -29.04 23.52
CA LEU A 95 1.40 -27.97 22.51
C LEU A 95 0.50 -26.78 22.87
N GLU A 96 -0.60 -27.05 23.57
CA GLU A 96 -1.50 -26.00 24.05
C GLU A 96 -0.82 -25.16 25.13
N GLU A 97 -0.06 -25.80 26.04
CA GLU A 97 0.65 -25.13 27.14
C GLU A 97 1.84 -24.29 26.64
N VAL A 98 2.54 -24.74 25.59
CA VAL A 98 3.61 -23.95 24.95
C VAL A 98 3.09 -22.86 24.02
N GLY A 99 1.77 -22.75 23.84
CA GLY A 99 1.12 -21.63 23.16
C GLY A 99 1.16 -21.68 21.63
N LEU A 100 1.16 -22.87 21.02
CA LEU A 100 1.18 -22.99 19.55
C LEU A 100 -0.04 -22.33 18.89
N ASP A 101 -1.24 -22.55 19.44
CA ASP A 101 -2.48 -21.98 18.90
C ASP A 101 -2.50 -20.45 18.99
N GLU A 102 -2.01 -19.88 20.11
CA GLU A 102 -1.89 -18.44 20.27
C GLU A 102 -0.88 -17.84 19.28
N ALA A 103 0.26 -18.51 19.07
CA ALA A 103 1.26 -18.08 18.10
C ALA A 103 0.71 -18.04 16.67
N MET A 104 -0.08 -19.04 16.26
CA MET A 104 -0.74 -19.06 14.96
C MET A 104 -1.86 -18.00 14.86
N LEU A 105 -2.60 -17.75 15.94
CA LEU A 105 -3.68 -16.76 15.96
C LEU A 105 -3.17 -15.32 15.90
N THR A 106 -2.04 -15.05 16.54
CA THR A 106 -1.50 -13.69 16.71
C THR A 106 -0.34 -13.35 15.76
N GLY A 107 0.38 -14.35 15.29
CA GLY A 107 1.61 -14.22 14.49
C GLY A 107 1.81 -15.37 13.50
N ALA A 108 3.04 -15.87 13.39
CA ALA A 108 3.40 -17.06 12.62
C ALA A 108 4.27 -18.01 13.48
N ALA A 109 4.34 -19.29 13.11
CA ALA A 109 5.12 -20.29 13.83
C ALA A 109 6.25 -20.88 12.95
N LEU A 110 7.47 -20.91 13.48
CA LEU A 110 8.62 -21.64 12.94
C LEU A 110 8.84 -22.87 13.83
N ILE A 111 8.67 -24.09 13.33
CA ILE A 111 8.64 -25.29 14.15
C ILE A 111 9.74 -26.26 13.72
N GLU A 112 10.72 -26.50 14.60
CA GLU A 112 11.66 -27.61 14.45
C GLU A 112 11.09 -28.90 15.04
N TRP A 113 11.44 -30.02 14.41
CA TRP A 113 10.94 -31.36 14.78
C TRP A 113 9.40 -31.48 14.77
N PRO A 114 8.74 -31.03 13.69
CA PRO A 114 7.28 -31.03 13.56
C PRO A 114 6.62 -32.40 13.72
N ASP A 115 7.35 -33.51 13.48
CA ASP A 115 6.84 -34.88 13.69
C ASP A 115 6.34 -35.12 15.12
N ARG A 116 6.90 -34.40 16.09
CA ARG A 116 6.49 -34.48 17.51
C ARG A 116 5.11 -33.91 17.77
N ALA A 117 4.55 -33.15 16.83
CA ALA A 117 3.22 -32.58 16.93
C ALA A 117 2.09 -33.54 16.50
N GLU A 118 2.40 -34.77 16.06
CA GLU A 118 1.43 -35.85 15.75
C GLU A 118 0.16 -35.42 14.97
N GLY A 119 0.33 -34.55 13.97
CA GLY A 119 -0.78 -34.10 13.11
C GLY A 119 -1.61 -32.94 13.66
N ARG A 120 -1.20 -32.31 14.77
CA ARG A 120 -1.78 -31.06 15.29
C ARG A 120 -1.45 -29.82 14.44
N LEU A 121 -0.55 -29.93 13.48
CA LEU A 121 -0.19 -28.83 12.58
C LEU A 121 -1.29 -28.55 11.54
N PRO A 122 -1.52 -27.29 11.17
CA PRO A 122 -2.53 -26.92 10.19
C PRO A 122 -2.21 -27.48 8.80
N ALA A 123 -3.24 -27.69 7.98
CA ALA A 123 -3.09 -28.17 6.60
C ALA A 123 -2.37 -27.17 5.69
N ASP A 124 -2.61 -25.85 5.87
CA ASP A 124 -1.90 -24.77 5.16
C ASP A 124 -0.60 -24.46 5.91
N ARG A 125 0.48 -25.11 5.51
CA ARG A 125 1.82 -24.93 6.08
C ARG A 125 2.89 -25.11 5.01
N LEU A 126 4.05 -24.51 5.23
CA LEU A 126 5.26 -24.78 4.44
C LEU A 126 6.07 -25.86 5.16
N GLU A 127 6.33 -26.97 4.49
CA GLU A 127 7.26 -27.99 4.96
C GLU A 127 8.60 -27.79 4.26
N LEU A 128 9.68 -27.70 5.04
CA LEU A 128 11.03 -27.53 4.55
C LEU A 128 11.89 -28.67 5.12
N THR A 129 12.32 -29.57 4.24
CA THR A 129 13.20 -30.68 4.60
C THR A 129 14.63 -30.36 4.20
N LEU A 130 15.54 -30.33 5.18
CA LEU A 130 16.98 -30.20 4.94
C LEU A 130 17.64 -31.59 4.98
N ALA A 131 18.29 -31.96 3.88
CA ALA A 131 19.09 -33.17 3.79
C ALA A 131 20.57 -32.83 3.59
N GLU A 132 21.43 -33.51 4.33
CA GLU A 132 22.88 -33.40 4.19
C GLU A 132 23.36 -33.97 2.85
N ARG A 133 24.56 -33.56 2.45
CA ARG A 133 25.24 -34.00 1.23
C ARG A 133 26.68 -34.41 1.56
N ASP A 134 27.35 -35.01 0.59
CA ASP A 134 28.77 -35.39 0.70
C ASP A 134 29.66 -34.18 1.02
N ASP A 135 29.33 -33.01 0.46
CA ASP A 135 29.95 -31.74 0.88
C ASP A 135 29.26 -31.25 2.18
N PRO A 136 29.99 -31.14 3.29
CA PRO A 136 29.42 -30.74 4.59
C PRO A 136 28.87 -29.31 4.60
N ASN A 137 29.21 -28.47 3.63
CA ASN A 137 28.66 -27.12 3.49
C ASN A 137 27.37 -27.09 2.65
N ALA A 138 27.13 -28.12 1.83
CA ALA A 138 25.99 -28.16 0.93
C ALA A 138 24.78 -28.86 1.58
N ARG A 139 23.58 -28.44 1.20
CA ARG A 139 22.31 -29.07 1.58
C ARG A 139 21.44 -29.27 0.35
N THR A 140 20.62 -30.32 0.38
CA THR A 140 19.44 -30.38 -0.48
C THR A 140 18.26 -29.91 0.37
N VAL A 141 17.55 -28.88 -0.10
CA VAL A 141 16.34 -28.37 0.56
C VAL A 141 15.13 -28.69 -0.29
N THR A 142 14.18 -29.42 0.28
CA THR A 142 12.89 -29.73 -0.36
C THR A 142 11.79 -28.92 0.31
N LEU A 143 11.10 -28.11 -0.50
CA LEU A 143 9.98 -27.27 -0.09
C LEU A 143 8.68 -27.92 -0.57
N SER A 144 7.80 -28.26 0.38
CA SER A 144 6.46 -28.75 0.10
C SER A 144 5.42 -27.82 0.72
N ALA A 145 4.33 -27.58 0.00
CA ALA A 145 3.18 -26.84 0.50
C ALA A 145 1.94 -27.69 0.21
N PRO A 146 1.54 -28.58 1.14
CA PRO A 146 0.52 -29.61 0.89
C PRO A 146 -0.84 -29.03 0.48
N SER A 147 -1.16 -27.82 0.96
CA SER A 147 -2.39 -27.11 0.63
C SER A 147 -2.22 -25.60 0.81
N GLY A 148 -3.26 -24.84 0.46
CA GLY A 148 -3.34 -23.41 0.76
C GLY A 148 -2.52 -22.50 -0.15
N SER A 149 -2.12 -21.35 0.40
CA SER A 149 -1.59 -20.23 -0.40
C SER A 149 -0.06 -20.16 -0.44
N TRP A 150 0.63 -21.00 0.33
CA TRP A 150 2.09 -20.99 0.46
C TRP A 150 2.81 -21.15 -0.88
N LYS A 151 2.40 -22.14 -1.69
CA LYS A 151 3.02 -22.41 -2.99
C LYS A 151 3.08 -21.16 -3.87
N THR A 152 1.93 -20.52 -4.10
CA THR A 152 1.82 -19.33 -4.94
C THR A 152 2.68 -18.17 -4.41
N ARG A 153 2.71 -17.97 -3.09
CA ARG A 153 3.51 -16.89 -2.47
C ARG A 153 5.00 -17.14 -2.58
N LEU A 154 5.43 -18.37 -2.33
CA LEU A 154 6.83 -18.77 -2.40
C LEU A 154 7.34 -18.76 -3.84
N GLU A 155 6.59 -19.32 -4.79
CA GLU A 155 6.92 -19.25 -6.22
C GLU A 155 7.07 -17.81 -6.70
N ARG A 156 6.21 -16.90 -6.20
CA ARG A 156 6.30 -15.49 -6.53
C ARG A 156 7.53 -14.82 -5.91
N SER A 157 7.86 -15.13 -4.65
CA SER A 157 9.07 -14.64 -3.99
C SER A 157 10.35 -15.12 -4.70
N LEU A 158 10.44 -16.40 -5.05
CA LEU A 158 11.55 -16.99 -5.82
C LEU A 158 11.63 -16.41 -7.24
N SER A 159 10.49 -16.10 -7.86
CA SER A 159 10.48 -15.45 -9.19
C SER A 159 10.98 -14.01 -9.12
N LEU A 160 10.68 -13.28 -8.05
CA LEU A 160 11.27 -11.96 -7.83
C LEU A 160 12.79 -12.06 -7.63
N ARG A 161 13.29 -13.05 -6.88
CA ARG A 161 14.75 -13.26 -6.77
C ARG A 161 15.40 -13.54 -8.12
N ARG A 162 14.82 -14.43 -8.93
CA ARG A 162 15.31 -14.69 -10.30
C ARG A 162 15.31 -13.43 -11.16
N PHE A 163 14.25 -12.63 -11.11
CA PHE A 163 14.21 -11.34 -11.79
C PHE A 163 15.37 -10.44 -11.34
N LEU A 164 15.63 -10.33 -10.04
CA LEU A 164 16.77 -9.55 -9.51
C LEU A 164 18.11 -10.10 -10.01
N ASP A 165 18.30 -11.42 -10.00
CA ASP A 165 19.51 -12.07 -10.51
C ASP A 165 19.72 -11.77 -12.01
N ASP A 166 18.66 -11.89 -12.82
CA ASP A 166 18.68 -11.65 -14.28
C ASP A 166 19.04 -10.20 -14.64
N VAL A 167 18.66 -9.23 -13.81
CA VAL A 167 18.98 -7.80 -14.00
C VAL A 167 20.28 -7.41 -13.29
N GLY A 168 21.06 -8.40 -12.84
CA GLY A 168 22.40 -8.24 -12.29
C GLY A 168 22.44 -7.92 -10.80
N TRP A 169 21.30 -7.85 -10.11
CA TRP A 169 21.20 -7.66 -8.65
C TRP A 169 21.32 -8.99 -7.90
N THR A 170 22.28 -9.82 -8.32
CA THR A 170 22.58 -11.12 -7.73
C THR A 170 22.99 -10.97 -6.27
N VAL A 171 22.61 -11.96 -5.45
CA VAL A 171 22.92 -12.03 -4.00
C VAL A 171 22.51 -10.80 -3.20
N ALA A 172 21.63 -9.95 -3.75
CA ALA A 172 21.09 -8.81 -3.03
C ALA A 172 20.18 -9.26 -1.87
N THR A 173 20.30 -8.56 -0.74
CA THR A 173 19.46 -8.80 0.43
C THR A 173 18.11 -8.14 0.25
N ARG A 174 17.05 -8.82 0.71
CA ARG A 174 15.66 -8.35 0.60
C ARG A 174 15.07 -8.05 1.98
N ARG A 175 14.50 -6.86 2.15
CA ARG A 175 13.82 -6.47 3.39
C ARG A 175 12.48 -5.85 3.10
N PHE A 176 11.47 -6.20 3.87
CA PHE A 176 10.17 -5.58 3.72
C PHE A 176 10.24 -4.08 4.05
N LEU A 177 9.68 -3.24 3.19
CA LEU A 177 9.61 -1.80 3.41
C LEU A 177 8.20 -1.39 3.82
N GLN A 178 7.23 -1.67 2.96
CA GLN A 178 5.84 -1.36 3.21
C GLN A 178 4.91 -2.18 2.29
N GLY A 179 3.71 -2.43 2.79
CA GLY A 179 2.58 -3.00 2.07
C GLY A 179 1.36 -2.27 2.60
N ASP A 180 0.57 -1.70 1.71
CA ASP A 180 -0.60 -0.91 2.07
C ASP A 180 -1.84 -1.84 2.18
N ALA A 181 -3.04 -1.33 1.91
CA ALA A 181 -4.22 -2.17 1.81
C ALA A 181 -4.37 -2.86 0.44
N SER A 182 -3.43 -2.64 -0.48
CA SER A 182 -3.38 -3.31 -1.77
C SER A 182 -2.64 -4.65 -1.68
N THR A 183 -2.66 -5.36 -2.80
CA THR A 183 -1.90 -6.58 -3.05
C THR A 183 -0.46 -6.32 -3.46
N ARG A 184 -0.08 -5.05 -3.68
CA ARG A 184 1.28 -4.65 -4.04
C ARG A 184 2.16 -4.63 -2.80
N THR A 185 3.38 -5.14 -2.91
CA THR A 185 4.36 -5.11 -1.81
C THR A 185 5.66 -4.47 -2.28
N TYR A 186 6.31 -3.76 -1.35
CA TYR A 186 7.59 -3.11 -1.59
C TYR A 186 8.66 -3.71 -0.68
N GLU A 187 9.81 -4.01 -1.28
CA GLU A 187 10.95 -4.56 -0.59
C GLU A 187 12.17 -3.69 -0.87
N ARG A 188 12.90 -3.29 0.18
CA ARG A 188 14.22 -2.69 0.02
C ARG A 188 15.20 -3.77 -0.39
N ILE A 189 15.92 -3.50 -1.47
CA ILE A 189 16.97 -4.33 -2.02
C ILE A 189 18.31 -3.65 -1.73
N ARG A 190 19.22 -4.37 -1.09
CA ARG A 190 20.58 -3.87 -0.84
C ARG A 190 21.62 -4.76 -1.49
N ARG A 191 22.52 -4.15 -2.24
CA ARG A 191 23.70 -4.80 -2.85
C ARG A 191 24.88 -3.86 -2.71
N ASP A 192 25.91 -4.30 -1.99
CA ASP A 192 27.06 -3.46 -1.64
C ASP A 192 26.59 -2.13 -1.02
N ASP A 193 27.04 -0.99 -1.56
CA ASP A 193 26.64 0.36 -1.14
C ASP A 193 25.38 0.89 -1.87
N GLN A 194 24.73 0.07 -2.70
CA GLN A 194 23.56 0.46 -3.49
C GLN A 194 22.26 0.01 -2.83
N ASN A 195 21.27 0.92 -2.85
CA ASN A 195 19.90 0.66 -2.43
C ASN A 195 18.94 0.82 -3.60
N ALA A 196 17.95 -0.06 -3.65
CA ALA A 196 16.83 0.00 -4.58
C ALA A 196 15.56 -0.48 -3.88
N VAL A 197 14.41 -0.29 -4.52
CA VAL A 197 13.11 -0.80 -4.06
C VAL A 197 12.56 -1.75 -5.12
N ALA A 198 12.37 -3.02 -4.76
CA ALA A 198 11.60 -3.95 -5.58
C ALA A 198 10.10 -3.75 -5.31
N MET A 199 9.34 -3.49 -6.37
CA MET A 199 7.89 -3.54 -6.36
C MET A 199 7.45 -4.90 -6.87
N ASN A 200 6.60 -5.56 -6.09
CA ASN A 200 5.89 -6.77 -6.48
C ASN A 200 4.40 -6.46 -6.57
N ALA A 201 3.88 -6.33 -7.79
CA ALA A 201 2.52 -5.89 -8.07
C ALA A 201 1.91 -6.77 -9.19
N PRO A 202 1.47 -8.01 -8.87
CA PRO A 202 0.83 -8.87 -9.85
C PRO A 202 -0.43 -8.20 -10.41
N ALA A 203 -0.71 -8.46 -11.68
CA ALA A 203 -1.96 -8.05 -12.30
C ALA A 203 -3.16 -8.51 -11.45
N GLN A 204 -4.05 -7.58 -11.13
CA GLN A 204 -5.21 -7.86 -10.30
C GLN A 204 -6.33 -8.45 -11.15
N PRO A 205 -6.97 -9.56 -10.70
CA PRO A 205 -8.19 -10.03 -11.35
C PRO A 205 -9.32 -9.02 -11.10
N ASP A 206 -10.28 -8.98 -12.01
CA ASP A 206 -11.49 -8.20 -11.83
C ASP A 206 -12.20 -8.59 -10.52
N GLY A 207 -12.54 -7.59 -9.71
CA GLY A 207 -13.39 -7.78 -8.54
C GLY A 207 -14.81 -8.22 -8.90
N PRO A 208 -15.66 -8.53 -7.92
CA PRO A 208 -17.07 -8.75 -8.20
C PRO A 208 -17.72 -7.48 -8.80
N PRO A 209 -18.68 -7.63 -9.72
CA PRO A 209 -19.38 -6.50 -10.29
C PRO A 209 -20.19 -5.77 -9.21
N VAL A 210 -20.10 -4.45 -9.20
CA VAL A 210 -20.81 -3.58 -8.22
C VAL A 210 -21.89 -2.73 -8.89
N GLN A 211 -21.69 -2.34 -10.15
CA GLN A 211 -22.66 -1.54 -10.90
C GLN A 211 -22.51 -1.81 -12.41
N ASP A 212 -23.64 -1.97 -13.12
CA ASP A 212 -23.72 -2.22 -14.56
C ASP A 212 -22.84 -3.40 -15.04
N GLY A 213 -22.66 -4.42 -14.20
CA GLY A 213 -21.81 -5.58 -14.51
C GLY A 213 -20.30 -5.30 -14.44
N LEU A 214 -19.87 -4.11 -13.99
CA LEU A 214 -18.46 -3.75 -13.84
C LEU A 214 -18.03 -3.74 -12.37
N PRO A 215 -16.78 -4.14 -12.06
CA PRO A 215 -16.22 -4.00 -10.74
C PRO A 215 -15.86 -2.55 -10.42
N TYR A 216 -15.69 -2.26 -9.12
CA TYR A 216 -15.35 -0.93 -8.64
C TYR A 216 -14.05 -0.38 -9.27
N SER A 217 -13.02 -1.22 -9.44
CA SER A 217 -11.72 -0.82 -10.03
C SER A 217 -11.90 -0.24 -11.42
N ARG A 218 -12.71 -0.87 -12.28
CA ARG A 218 -12.97 -0.44 -13.65
C ARG A 218 -13.79 0.85 -13.72
N ILE A 219 -14.72 1.06 -12.79
CA ILE A 219 -15.55 2.29 -12.77
C ILE A 219 -14.76 3.47 -12.19
N ALA A 220 -13.95 3.22 -11.17
CA ALA A 220 -13.10 4.22 -10.53
C ALA A 220 -11.72 4.36 -11.20
N HIS A 221 -11.52 3.69 -12.34
CA HIS A 221 -10.30 3.70 -13.14
C HIS A 221 -9.02 3.43 -12.34
N LEU A 222 -9.04 2.41 -11.47
CA LEU A 222 -7.87 1.99 -10.70
C LEU A 222 -6.91 1.19 -11.58
N ALA A 223 -5.61 1.36 -11.36
CA ALA A 223 -4.56 0.62 -12.06
C ALA A 223 -4.56 -0.86 -11.64
N GLU A 224 -4.70 -1.74 -12.64
CA GLU A 224 -4.79 -3.19 -12.47
C GLU A 224 -3.43 -3.89 -12.60
N ASP A 225 -2.44 -3.24 -13.21
CA ASP A 225 -1.06 -3.73 -13.34
C ASP A 225 -0.03 -2.60 -13.11
N VAL A 226 1.24 -2.86 -13.44
CA VAL A 226 2.36 -1.91 -13.28
C VAL A 226 2.54 -0.93 -14.44
N ARG A 227 1.86 -1.12 -15.59
CA ARG A 227 2.06 -0.29 -16.78
C ARG A 227 1.66 1.17 -16.55
N PRO A 228 0.54 1.51 -15.87
CA PRO A 228 0.23 2.89 -15.52
C PRO A 228 1.32 3.54 -14.66
N PHE A 229 1.93 2.79 -13.73
CA PHE A 229 3.04 3.29 -12.91
C PHE A 229 4.25 3.65 -13.79
N VAL A 230 4.69 2.76 -14.68
CA VAL A 230 5.85 3.03 -15.54
C VAL A 230 5.55 4.19 -16.50
N ALA A 231 4.40 4.16 -17.17
CA ALA A 231 4.04 5.17 -18.18
C ALA A 231 3.94 6.59 -17.60
N VAL A 232 3.19 6.76 -16.49
CA VAL A 232 3.04 8.07 -15.84
C VAL A 232 4.36 8.48 -15.20
N GLY A 233 5.04 7.55 -14.53
CA GLY A 233 6.28 7.81 -13.80
C GLY A 233 7.41 8.32 -14.68
N GLU A 234 7.66 7.66 -15.81
CA GLU A 234 8.69 8.06 -16.78
C GLU A 234 8.33 9.36 -17.48
N THR A 235 7.06 9.57 -17.83
CA THR A 235 6.61 10.83 -18.46
C THR A 235 6.84 12.02 -17.51
N LEU A 236 6.50 11.87 -16.23
CA LEU A 236 6.77 12.89 -15.21
C LEU A 236 8.27 13.11 -15.00
N ARG A 237 9.08 12.03 -14.94
CA ARG A 237 10.54 12.16 -14.81
C ARG A 237 11.15 12.94 -15.96
N ASN A 238 10.75 12.63 -17.20
CA ASN A 238 11.22 13.33 -18.38
C ASN A 238 10.84 14.82 -18.39
N ALA A 239 9.79 15.20 -17.65
CA ALA A 239 9.39 16.58 -17.43
C ALA A 239 10.04 17.25 -16.20
N GLY A 240 10.97 16.58 -15.51
CA GLY A 240 11.74 17.11 -14.38
C GLY A 240 11.13 16.85 -12.99
N PHE A 241 10.08 16.04 -12.89
CA PHE A 241 9.49 15.64 -11.60
C PHE A 241 10.25 14.44 -11.01
N SER A 242 10.32 14.38 -9.68
CA SER A 242 11.01 13.29 -8.98
C SER A 242 10.08 12.10 -8.72
N THR A 243 9.82 11.27 -9.72
CA THR A 243 9.29 9.91 -9.48
C THR A 243 10.46 8.97 -9.10
N PRO A 244 10.27 7.67 -8.80
CA PRO A 244 11.37 6.68 -8.71
C PRO A 244 11.83 6.20 -10.10
N GLU A 245 13.15 6.16 -10.36
CA GLU A 245 13.69 5.63 -11.62
C GLU A 245 13.36 4.15 -11.77
N VAL A 246 12.93 3.72 -12.96
CA VAL A 246 12.73 2.30 -13.26
C VAL A 246 14.07 1.73 -13.72
N LEU A 247 14.80 1.09 -12.80
CA LEU A 247 16.12 0.49 -13.06
C LEU A 247 15.98 -0.79 -13.89
N ALA A 248 14.93 -1.56 -13.66
CA ALA A 248 14.54 -2.71 -14.45
C ALA A 248 13.05 -3.01 -14.30
N ALA A 249 12.46 -3.69 -15.28
CA ALA A 249 11.04 -4.05 -15.26
C ALA A 249 10.77 -5.40 -15.94
N ASP A 250 9.89 -6.19 -15.33
CA ASP A 250 9.15 -7.28 -15.94
C ASP A 250 7.65 -6.94 -15.82
N LEU A 251 7.10 -6.32 -16.87
CA LEU A 251 5.75 -5.79 -16.89
C LEU A 251 4.67 -6.88 -16.91
N ASP A 252 5.00 -8.07 -17.41
CA ASP A 252 4.08 -9.20 -17.47
C ASP A 252 3.99 -9.92 -16.12
N ALA A 253 5.14 -10.11 -15.46
CA ALA A 253 5.16 -10.66 -14.10
C ALA A 253 4.72 -9.65 -13.04
N GLY A 254 4.77 -8.34 -13.34
CA GLY A 254 4.47 -7.26 -12.40
C GLY A 254 5.59 -7.02 -11.39
N PHE A 255 6.85 -7.10 -11.84
CA PHE A 255 8.02 -6.78 -11.03
C PHE A 255 8.71 -5.53 -11.56
N LEU A 256 9.00 -4.57 -10.67
CA LEU A 256 9.83 -3.42 -10.98
C LEU A 256 10.98 -3.34 -9.97
N LEU A 257 12.15 -2.96 -10.44
CA LEU A 257 13.26 -2.52 -9.59
C LEU A 257 13.40 -1.01 -9.73
N LEU A 258 13.28 -0.29 -8.62
CA LEU A 258 13.12 1.15 -8.57
C LEU A 258 14.25 1.82 -7.79
N GLU A 259 14.52 3.07 -8.12
CA GLU A 259 15.28 4.00 -7.27
C GLU A 259 14.70 4.08 -5.85
N ASP A 260 15.54 3.98 -4.81
CA ASP A 260 15.13 4.25 -3.44
C ASP A 260 15.19 5.76 -3.18
N LEU A 261 14.03 6.43 -3.18
CA LEU A 261 13.91 7.86 -2.85
C LEU A 261 14.13 8.16 -1.36
N GLY A 262 14.29 7.14 -0.51
CA GLY A 262 14.43 7.27 0.93
C GLY A 262 13.09 7.37 1.66
N ALA A 263 13.16 7.66 2.96
CA ALA A 263 12.01 7.63 3.88
C ALA A 263 11.69 8.99 4.51
N ASN A 264 12.36 10.06 4.08
CA ASN A 264 12.21 11.39 4.68
C ASN A 264 10.92 12.05 4.18
N GLY A 265 9.78 11.81 4.83
CA GLY A 265 8.48 12.32 4.38
C GLY A 265 8.29 13.84 4.53
N VAL A 266 7.08 14.36 4.32
CA VAL A 266 6.77 15.80 4.47
C VAL A 266 6.15 16.18 5.83
N VAL A 267 6.10 15.24 6.77
CA VAL A 267 5.54 15.38 8.12
C VAL A 267 6.55 14.96 9.18
N ASP A 268 6.42 15.50 10.39
CA ASP A 268 7.13 15.07 11.59
C ASP A 268 6.14 14.82 12.75
N ASP A 269 6.67 14.56 13.95
CA ASP A 269 5.87 14.31 15.16
C ASP A 269 4.96 15.49 15.56
N LYS A 270 5.24 16.70 15.07
CA LYS A 270 4.45 17.92 15.33
C LYS A 270 3.42 18.18 14.24
N GLY A 271 3.51 17.48 13.11
CA GLY A 271 2.55 17.54 12.01
C GLY A 271 3.20 17.93 10.67
N PRO A 272 2.47 18.64 9.80
CA PRO A 272 3.00 19.07 8.49
C PRO A 272 4.21 19.98 8.62
N ILE A 273 5.30 19.65 7.92
CA ILE A 273 6.45 20.55 7.78
C ILE A 273 6.10 21.60 6.73
N ALA A 274 5.82 22.83 7.17
CA ALA A 274 5.25 23.88 6.32
C ALA A 274 6.07 24.16 5.05
N GLU A 275 7.40 24.18 5.15
CA GLU A 275 8.31 24.35 4.01
C GLU A 275 8.10 23.26 2.95
N ARG A 276 8.03 21.99 3.37
CA ARG A 276 7.90 20.84 2.48
C ARG A 276 6.51 20.80 1.83
N TYR A 277 5.46 21.18 2.57
CA TYR A 277 4.12 21.34 2.00
C TYR A 277 4.05 22.49 0.98
N LEU A 278 4.75 23.60 1.21
CA LEU A 278 4.84 24.70 0.23
C LEU A 278 5.61 24.27 -1.03
N ALA A 279 6.69 23.51 -0.88
CA ALA A 279 7.37 22.89 -2.03
C ALA A 279 6.45 21.90 -2.77
N ALA A 280 5.66 21.10 -2.05
CA ALA A 280 4.72 20.17 -2.67
C ALA A 280 3.60 20.88 -3.45
N VAL A 281 3.12 22.05 -3.01
CA VAL A 281 2.13 22.80 -3.80
C VAL A 281 2.75 23.48 -5.03
N GLU A 282 4.05 23.79 -5.01
CA GLU A 282 4.79 24.25 -6.19
C GLU A 282 4.87 23.17 -7.26
N VAL A 283 5.08 21.92 -6.85
CA VAL A 283 5.03 20.75 -7.75
C VAL A 283 3.66 20.62 -8.39
N LEU A 284 2.56 20.75 -7.64
CA LEU A 284 1.21 20.73 -8.21
C LEU A 284 0.98 21.87 -9.20
N ALA A 285 1.45 23.08 -8.90
CA ALA A 285 1.32 24.20 -9.83
C ALA A 285 2.11 23.96 -11.13
N ALA A 286 3.29 23.35 -11.06
CA ALA A 286 4.06 22.94 -12.23
C ALA A 286 3.36 21.81 -13.01
N LEU A 287 2.86 20.79 -12.31
CA LEU A 287 2.14 19.65 -12.88
C LEU A 287 0.91 20.13 -13.67
N HIS A 288 0.08 20.96 -13.04
CA HIS A 288 -1.17 21.44 -13.65
C HIS A 288 -0.96 22.52 -14.71
N GLY A 289 0.22 23.16 -14.73
CA GLY A 289 0.63 24.04 -15.83
C GLY A 289 1.25 23.30 -17.02
N GLY A 290 1.50 21.99 -16.89
CA GLY A 290 2.10 21.15 -17.93
C GLY A 290 1.10 20.73 -19.00
N ALA A 291 1.63 20.45 -20.20
CA ALA A 291 0.88 19.81 -21.27
C ALA A 291 1.25 18.33 -21.33
N TRP A 292 0.28 17.46 -21.11
CA TRP A 292 0.52 16.03 -20.96
C TRP A 292 0.01 15.23 -22.16
N PRO A 293 0.70 14.15 -22.55
CA PRO A 293 0.24 13.29 -23.62
C PRO A 293 -1.05 12.55 -23.23
N ASN A 294 -1.97 12.41 -24.19
CA ASN A 294 -3.18 11.62 -24.00
C ASN A 294 -2.91 10.10 -24.05
N GLU A 295 -1.79 9.69 -24.65
CA GLU A 295 -1.41 8.31 -24.85
C GLU A 295 0.12 8.20 -24.76
N ILE A 296 0.60 7.23 -24.00
CA ILE A 296 2.00 7.04 -23.65
C ILE A 296 2.41 5.66 -24.16
N ALA A 297 3.43 5.60 -25.01
CA ALA A 297 3.99 4.33 -25.46
C ALA A 297 4.98 3.79 -24.41
N LEU A 298 4.92 2.49 -24.13
CA LEU A 298 5.86 1.78 -23.26
C LEU A 298 6.90 1.00 -24.09
N ALA A 299 7.99 0.61 -23.43
CA ALA A 299 9.08 -0.14 -24.05
C ALA A 299 8.66 -1.53 -24.56
N ASP A 300 7.62 -2.15 -23.99
CA ASP A 300 7.06 -3.43 -24.44
C ASP A 300 6.13 -3.30 -25.66
N GLY A 301 5.98 -2.09 -26.22
CA GLY A 301 5.11 -1.78 -27.35
C GLY A 301 3.64 -1.57 -26.97
N THR A 302 3.27 -1.76 -25.70
CA THR A 302 1.93 -1.41 -25.20
C THR A 302 1.78 0.10 -25.05
N HIS A 303 0.53 0.54 -24.90
CA HIS A 303 0.20 1.96 -24.75
C HIS A 303 -0.68 2.14 -23.51
N HIS A 304 -0.40 3.19 -22.75
CA HIS A 304 -1.24 3.60 -21.63
C HIS A 304 -1.92 4.93 -21.96
N ARG A 305 -3.25 4.95 -21.84
CA ARG A 305 -4.06 6.16 -21.91
C ARG A 305 -4.52 6.52 -20.52
N VAL A 306 -4.13 7.70 -20.04
CA VAL A 306 -4.57 8.21 -18.74
C VAL A 306 -6.10 8.40 -18.80
N PRO A 307 -6.87 7.69 -17.96
CA PRO A 307 -8.33 7.73 -18.03
C PRO A 307 -8.89 9.09 -17.63
N PRO A 308 -10.08 9.48 -18.12
CA PRO A 308 -10.75 10.68 -17.65
C PRO A 308 -11.28 10.48 -16.22
N TYR A 309 -11.21 11.53 -15.40
CA TYR A 309 -11.91 11.57 -14.11
C TYR A 309 -13.38 11.97 -14.34
N ASP A 310 -14.12 11.05 -14.94
CA ASP A 310 -15.46 11.29 -15.43
C ASP A 310 -16.53 11.32 -14.32
N ARG A 311 -17.75 11.71 -14.71
CA ARG A 311 -18.91 11.75 -13.82
C ARG A 311 -19.20 10.41 -13.15
N ARG A 312 -18.97 9.30 -13.84
CA ARG A 312 -19.25 7.95 -13.34
C ARG A 312 -18.28 7.59 -12.21
N ALA A 313 -17.00 7.88 -12.39
CA ALA A 313 -15.96 7.73 -11.38
C ALA A 313 -16.25 8.59 -10.14
N LEU A 314 -16.58 9.88 -10.33
CA LEU A 314 -16.94 10.78 -9.22
C LEU A 314 -18.15 10.28 -8.42
N THR A 315 -19.19 9.78 -9.10
CA THR A 315 -20.41 9.27 -8.49
C THR A 315 -20.19 7.96 -7.72
N ILE A 316 -19.48 6.97 -8.29
CA ILE A 316 -19.23 5.69 -7.58
C ILE A 316 -18.37 5.89 -6.34
N GLU A 317 -17.47 6.87 -6.38
CA GLU A 317 -16.61 7.18 -5.25
C GLU A 317 -17.37 7.78 -4.05
N ILE A 318 -18.34 8.66 -4.30
CA ILE A 318 -19.17 9.22 -3.22
C ILE A 318 -20.20 8.22 -2.70
N SER A 319 -20.55 7.18 -3.48
CA SER A 319 -21.46 6.12 -3.02
C SER A 319 -20.88 5.36 -1.83
N LEU A 320 -19.55 5.31 -1.68
CA LEU A 320 -18.89 4.68 -0.53
C LEU A 320 -19.36 5.25 0.81
N LEU A 321 -19.77 6.52 0.87
CA LEU A 321 -20.39 7.08 2.07
C LEU A 321 -21.70 6.36 2.40
N LEU A 322 -22.56 6.15 1.40
CA LEU A 322 -23.86 5.49 1.56
C LEU A 322 -23.68 4.00 1.89
N ASP A 323 -22.69 3.36 1.27
CA ASP A 323 -22.48 1.92 1.32
C ASP A 323 -21.76 1.46 2.59
N TRP A 324 -20.89 2.30 3.15
CA TRP A 324 -20.02 1.93 4.26
C TRP A 324 -20.13 2.89 5.43
N TYR A 325 -20.06 4.20 5.19
CA TYR A 325 -20.02 5.16 6.29
C TYR A 325 -21.37 5.28 7.01
N ILE A 326 -22.50 5.34 6.30
CA ILE A 326 -23.83 5.41 6.91
C ILE A 326 -24.10 4.16 7.77
N PRO A 327 -24.00 2.92 7.26
CA PRO A 327 -24.18 1.72 8.10
C PRO A 327 -23.28 1.72 9.34
N HIS A 328 -22.03 2.17 9.19
CA HIS A 328 -21.07 2.23 10.28
C HIS A 328 -21.52 3.16 11.43
N VAL A 329 -22.06 4.35 11.11
CA VAL A 329 -22.44 5.34 12.13
C VAL A 329 -23.89 5.27 12.59
N THR A 330 -24.79 4.70 11.79
CA THR A 330 -26.23 4.60 12.12
C THR A 330 -26.65 3.19 12.53
N GLY A 331 -25.86 2.17 12.20
CA GLY A 331 -26.22 0.76 12.36
C GLY A 331 -27.20 0.23 11.30
N ALA A 332 -27.57 1.03 10.29
CA ALA A 332 -28.54 0.66 9.27
C ALA A 332 -28.12 1.15 7.86
N PRO A 333 -28.43 0.40 6.79
CA PRO A 333 -28.16 0.87 5.43
C PRO A 333 -28.95 2.12 5.08
N ALA A 334 -28.37 2.97 4.21
CA ALA A 334 -29.09 4.10 3.65
C ALA A 334 -30.30 3.62 2.82
N ASP A 335 -31.49 4.14 3.11
CA ASP A 335 -32.69 3.80 2.36
C ASP A 335 -32.72 4.45 0.95
N ALA A 336 -33.66 4.01 0.12
CA ALA A 336 -33.72 4.43 -1.28
C ALA A 336 -33.90 5.96 -1.43
N SER A 337 -34.74 6.58 -0.61
CA SER A 337 -34.98 8.03 -0.64
C SER A 337 -33.75 8.82 -0.19
N THR A 338 -33.03 8.34 0.83
CA THR A 338 -31.76 8.94 1.29
C THR A 338 -30.71 8.90 0.17
N ARG A 339 -30.58 7.76 -0.52
CA ARG A 339 -29.63 7.59 -1.63
C ARG A 339 -29.99 8.46 -2.83
N GLU A 340 -31.27 8.52 -3.21
CA GLU A 340 -31.74 9.37 -4.31
C GLU A 340 -31.49 10.86 -4.02
N ALA A 341 -31.86 11.32 -2.83
CA ALA A 341 -31.62 12.70 -2.41
C ALA A 341 -30.13 13.05 -2.34
N PHE A 342 -29.28 12.08 -1.97
CA PHE A 342 -27.82 12.26 -1.94
C PHE A 342 -27.28 12.52 -3.35
N PHE A 343 -27.57 11.66 -4.31
CA PHE A 343 -27.08 11.83 -5.68
C PHE A 343 -27.63 13.10 -6.32
N ALA A 344 -28.91 13.42 -6.10
CA ALA A 344 -29.52 14.67 -6.56
C ALA A 344 -28.79 15.91 -6.01
N ALA A 345 -28.36 15.89 -4.74
CA ALA A 345 -27.62 16.99 -4.14
C ALA A 345 -26.24 17.22 -4.77
N TRP A 346 -25.63 16.18 -5.35
CA TRP A 346 -24.33 16.23 -6.02
C TRP A 346 -24.38 16.60 -7.51
N GLU A 347 -25.57 16.61 -8.13
CA GLU A 347 -25.72 16.98 -9.55
C GLU A 347 -25.19 18.39 -9.85
N GLY A 348 -25.64 19.41 -9.11
CA GLY A 348 -25.19 20.80 -9.30
C GLY A 348 -23.67 20.99 -9.12
N PRO A 349 -23.06 20.52 -8.01
CA PRO A 349 -21.61 20.55 -7.84
C PRO A 349 -20.83 19.89 -8.97
N PHE A 350 -21.24 18.71 -9.43
CA PHE A 350 -20.53 18.01 -10.49
C PHE A 350 -20.74 18.64 -11.88
N GLU A 351 -21.91 19.24 -12.15
CA GLU A 351 -22.12 20.05 -13.35
C GLU A 351 -21.19 21.27 -13.35
N ALA A 352 -20.99 21.94 -12.21
CA ALA A 352 -20.10 23.08 -12.11
C ALA A 352 -18.63 22.73 -12.44
N LEU A 353 -18.21 21.47 -12.21
CA LEU A 353 -16.86 21.01 -12.55
C LEU A 353 -16.60 20.88 -14.05
N SER A 354 -17.63 20.82 -14.89
CA SER A 354 -17.47 20.73 -16.35
C SER A 354 -16.67 21.90 -16.94
N SER A 355 -16.68 23.04 -16.24
CA SER A 355 -15.95 24.25 -16.59
C SER A 355 -14.60 24.42 -15.87
N ALA A 356 -14.23 23.47 -15.00
CA ALA A 356 -12.99 23.55 -14.24
C ALA A 356 -11.77 23.30 -15.14
N GLU A 357 -10.64 23.92 -14.80
CA GLU A 357 -9.34 23.57 -15.36
C GLU A 357 -9.05 22.09 -15.12
N THR A 358 -8.71 21.37 -16.20
CA THR A 358 -8.34 19.95 -16.13
C THR A 358 -6.86 19.74 -16.45
N SER A 359 -6.29 18.75 -15.78
CA SER A 359 -4.91 18.30 -15.98
C SER A 359 -4.82 16.83 -15.57
N TRP A 360 -3.64 16.22 -15.69
CA TRP A 360 -3.29 15.07 -14.88
C TRP A 360 -3.50 15.37 -13.40
N VAL A 361 -4.23 14.49 -12.73
CA VAL A 361 -4.42 14.42 -11.28
C VAL A 361 -3.86 13.09 -10.80
N LEU A 362 -2.95 13.11 -9.83
CA LEU A 362 -2.30 11.90 -9.31
C LEU A 362 -3.18 11.17 -8.29
N ARG A 363 -4.25 11.82 -7.80
CA ARG A 363 -5.26 11.35 -6.83
C ARG A 363 -4.76 11.16 -5.39
N ASP A 364 -3.55 10.65 -5.21
CA ASP A 364 -2.99 10.34 -3.89
C ASP A 364 -1.81 11.26 -3.52
N PHE A 365 -1.89 12.52 -3.95
CA PHE A 365 -0.92 13.58 -3.61
C PHE A 365 -1.09 14.08 -2.17
N HIS A 366 -0.52 13.35 -1.20
CA HIS A 366 -0.60 13.65 0.24
C HIS A 366 0.54 13.02 1.03
N SER A 367 0.67 13.35 2.33
CA SER A 367 1.90 13.15 3.12
C SER A 367 2.64 11.80 3.03
N PRO A 368 2.00 10.61 3.06
CA PRO A 368 2.74 9.35 2.97
C PRO A 368 3.34 9.08 1.59
N ASN A 369 2.87 9.77 0.56
CA ASN A 369 3.28 9.55 -0.84
C ASN A 369 4.22 10.65 -1.34
N LEU A 370 4.70 11.52 -0.44
CA LEU A 370 5.62 12.62 -0.75
C LEU A 370 6.91 12.46 0.05
N ILE A 371 8.03 12.39 -0.66
CA ILE A 371 9.37 12.24 -0.09
C ILE A 371 10.16 13.54 -0.27
N TRP A 372 10.82 14.00 0.78
CA TRP A 372 11.68 15.17 0.77
C TRP A 372 13.10 14.79 0.35
N LEU A 373 13.57 15.41 -0.74
CA LEU A 373 14.85 15.17 -1.39
C LEU A 373 15.68 16.47 -1.32
N PRO A 374 16.31 16.77 -0.16
CA PRO A 374 16.99 18.05 0.08
C PRO A 374 18.16 18.33 -0.86
N GLU A 375 18.71 17.28 -1.48
CA GLU A 375 19.82 17.33 -2.42
C GLU A 375 19.40 17.69 -3.86
N ARG A 376 18.09 17.70 -4.15
CA ARG A 376 17.55 18.12 -5.45
C ARG A 376 17.14 19.59 -5.42
N ASP A 377 16.87 20.17 -6.57
CA ASP A 377 16.49 21.59 -6.71
C ASP A 377 15.01 21.76 -7.11
N ASP A 378 14.44 22.94 -6.82
CA ASP A 378 13.10 23.36 -7.25
C ASP A 378 12.01 22.30 -6.98
N ILE A 379 11.25 21.91 -8.02
CA ILE A 379 10.17 20.92 -7.96
C ILE A 379 10.70 19.49 -7.74
N ALA A 380 11.97 19.23 -8.05
CA ALA A 380 12.58 17.92 -7.87
C ALA A 380 12.85 17.60 -6.40
N ARG A 381 12.74 18.57 -5.48
CA ARG A 381 12.84 18.37 -4.02
C ARG A 381 11.74 17.51 -3.41
N ILE A 382 10.67 17.23 -4.17
CA ILE A 382 9.56 16.40 -3.72
C ILE A 382 9.50 15.15 -4.60
N GLY A 383 9.93 14.04 -4.03
CA GLY A 383 9.69 12.69 -4.52
C GLY A 383 8.20 12.36 -4.51
N LEU A 384 7.71 11.79 -5.60
CA LEU A 384 6.32 11.41 -5.81
C LEU A 384 6.21 9.89 -5.80
N LEU A 385 5.32 9.36 -4.98
CA LEU A 385 4.93 7.94 -4.96
C LEU A 385 3.44 7.81 -5.29
N ASP A 386 2.98 6.58 -5.53
CA ASP A 386 1.55 6.23 -5.59
C ASP A 386 0.74 7.03 -6.64
N TYR A 387 1.32 7.19 -7.83
CA TYR A 387 0.74 7.96 -8.94
C TYR A 387 0.17 7.09 -10.08
N GLN A 388 0.15 5.76 -9.92
CA GLN A 388 -0.34 4.83 -10.94
C GLN A 388 -1.83 4.98 -11.24
N ASP A 389 -2.60 5.52 -10.29
CA ASP A 389 -4.04 5.72 -10.42
C ASP A 389 -4.40 7.08 -11.05
N ALA A 390 -3.43 7.76 -11.66
CA ALA A 390 -3.60 9.09 -12.24
C ALA A 390 -4.73 9.16 -13.27
N LEU A 391 -5.42 10.29 -13.31
CA LEU A 391 -6.53 10.57 -14.22
C LEU A 391 -6.37 11.93 -14.89
N VAL A 392 -7.15 12.20 -15.94
CA VAL A 392 -7.34 13.54 -16.50
C VAL A 392 -8.60 14.14 -15.89
N GLY A 393 -8.46 15.12 -14.99
CA GLY A 393 -9.58 15.65 -14.21
C GLY A 393 -9.32 17.05 -13.63
N PRO A 394 -10.23 17.55 -12.76
CA PRO A 394 -10.09 18.88 -12.18
C PRO A 394 -8.79 19.04 -11.40
N ALA A 395 -7.91 19.95 -11.81
CA ALA A 395 -6.61 20.21 -11.17
C ALA A 395 -6.72 20.52 -9.67
N ALA A 396 -7.88 21.03 -9.25
CA ALA A 396 -8.15 21.33 -7.84
C ALA A 396 -8.21 20.08 -6.93
N TYR A 397 -8.33 18.87 -7.49
CA TYR A 397 -8.40 17.63 -6.72
C TYR A 397 -7.13 17.37 -5.92
N ASP A 398 -5.95 17.41 -6.54
CA ASP A 398 -4.69 17.14 -5.83
C ASP A 398 -4.36 18.26 -4.83
N VAL A 399 -4.71 19.51 -5.15
CA VAL A 399 -4.57 20.62 -4.21
C VAL A 399 -5.47 20.41 -2.98
N ALA A 400 -6.68 19.89 -3.16
CA ALA A 400 -7.54 19.49 -2.06
C ALA A 400 -6.95 18.30 -1.26
N SER A 401 -6.35 17.32 -1.93
CA SER A 401 -5.67 16.19 -1.29
C SER A 401 -4.53 16.63 -0.36
N LEU A 402 -3.71 17.59 -0.80
CA LEU A 402 -2.61 18.16 0.00
C LEU A 402 -3.10 19.09 1.11
N SER A 403 -3.98 20.04 0.77
CA SER A 403 -4.41 21.10 1.69
C SER A 403 -5.40 20.63 2.76
N GLN A 404 -6.05 19.48 2.53
CA GLN A 404 -6.95 18.80 3.46
C GLN A 404 -6.54 17.32 3.61
N ASP A 405 -5.26 17.10 3.90
CA ASP A 405 -4.66 15.77 4.04
C ASP A 405 -5.40 14.86 5.03
N ALA A 406 -5.85 13.70 4.54
CA ALA A 406 -6.62 12.76 5.34
C ALA A 406 -5.80 12.10 6.46
N ARG A 407 -4.47 12.07 6.35
CA ARG A 407 -3.57 11.33 7.24
C ARG A 407 -3.03 12.18 8.38
N ILE A 408 -2.84 13.48 8.14
CA ILE A 408 -2.34 14.44 9.14
C ILE A 408 -3.19 15.71 9.19
N THR A 409 -3.31 16.34 10.36
CA THR A 409 -4.10 17.57 10.49
C THR A 409 -3.30 18.77 9.97
N VAL A 410 -3.65 19.23 8.76
CA VAL A 410 -3.20 20.51 8.18
C VAL A 410 -3.86 21.68 8.92
N PRO A 411 -3.08 22.58 9.55
CA PRO A 411 -3.60 23.80 10.17
C PRO A 411 -4.26 24.73 9.16
N LYS A 412 -5.31 25.46 9.55
CA LYS A 412 -6.04 26.34 8.63
C LYS A 412 -5.17 27.42 8.01
N ALA A 413 -4.20 27.96 8.77
CA ALA A 413 -3.25 28.93 8.25
C ALA A 413 -2.39 28.35 7.11
N LEU A 414 -1.92 27.11 7.26
CA LEU A 414 -1.14 26.43 6.23
C LEU A 414 -2.02 26.12 5.00
N GLU A 415 -3.24 25.62 5.19
CA GLU A 415 -4.20 25.41 4.09
C GLU A 415 -4.41 26.68 3.25
N VAL A 416 -4.60 27.83 3.91
CA VAL A 416 -4.74 29.13 3.22
C VAL A 416 -3.46 29.53 2.50
N ALA A 417 -2.30 29.34 3.13
CA ALA A 417 -1.01 29.63 2.51
C ALA A 417 -0.76 28.79 1.25
N LEU A 418 -1.09 27.49 1.29
CA LEU A 418 -0.97 26.58 0.15
C LEU A 418 -1.84 27.02 -1.02
N LEU A 419 -3.12 27.32 -0.77
CA LEU A 419 -4.03 27.77 -1.82
C LEU A 419 -3.58 29.08 -2.45
N ASN A 420 -3.13 30.04 -1.63
CA ASN A 420 -2.65 31.32 -2.14
C ASN A 420 -1.35 31.16 -2.94
N ARG A 421 -0.45 30.27 -2.50
CA ARG A 421 0.78 29.95 -3.24
C ARG A 421 0.47 29.31 -4.58
N TYR A 422 -0.42 28.31 -4.62
CA TYR A 422 -0.86 27.67 -5.86
C TYR A 422 -1.44 28.69 -6.86
N VAL A 423 -2.41 29.50 -6.42
CA VAL A 423 -3.05 30.51 -7.27
C VAL A 423 -2.03 31.53 -7.81
N ALA A 424 -1.10 31.99 -6.98
CA ALA A 424 -0.08 32.95 -7.40
C ALA A 424 0.83 32.36 -8.50
N LEU A 425 1.18 31.08 -8.40
CA LEU A 425 1.99 30.38 -9.40
C LEU A 425 1.22 30.15 -10.70
N ARG A 426 -0.02 29.66 -10.63
CA ARG A 426 -0.86 29.44 -11.82
C ARG A 426 -1.12 30.75 -12.58
N ARG A 427 -1.41 31.85 -11.89
CA ARG A 427 -1.53 33.19 -12.51
C ARG A 427 -0.27 33.67 -13.21
N LYS A 428 0.90 33.30 -12.68
CA LYS A 428 2.18 33.64 -13.29
C LYS A 428 2.44 32.82 -14.56
N GLN A 429 1.99 31.56 -14.56
CA GLN A 429 2.15 30.64 -15.69
C GLN A 429 1.12 30.90 -16.80
N ASP A 430 -0.11 31.25 -16.44
CA ASP A 430 -1.21 31.53 -17.36
C ASP A 430 -1.99 32.78 -16.94
N ALA A 431 -1.95 33.81 -17.77
CA ALA A 431 -2.68 35.05 -17.56
C ALA A 431 -4.22 34.87 -17.64
N GLY A 432 -4.68 33.79 -18.26
CA GLY A 432 -6.09 33.40 -18.35
C GLY A 432 -6.61 32.58 -17.17
N PHE A 433 -5.77 32.28 -16.16
CA PHE A 433 -6.15 31.42 -15.04
C PHE A 433 -7.36 31.98 -14.26
N ASP A 434 -8.46 31.22 -14.26
CA ASP A 434 -9.67 31.55 -13.51
C ASP A 434 -9.56 31.12 -12.04
N GLU A 435 -9.10 32.05 -11.19
CA GLU A 435 -9.05 31.82 -9.74
C GLU A 435 -10.43 31.51 -9.13
N ALA A 436 -11.51 32.13 -9.61
CA ALA A 436 -12.84 31.96 -9.04
C ALA A 436 -13.39 30.56 -9.34
N GLY A 437 -13.23 30.12 -10.60
CA GLY A 437 -13.50 28.75 -11.03
C GLY A 437 -12.66 27.74 -10.25
N PHE A 438 -11.34 27.97 -10.12
CA PHE A 438 -10.47 27.11 -9.33
C PHE A 438 -10.93 26.97 -7.87
N ARG A 439 -11.27 28.08 -7.19
CA ARG A 439 -11.72 28.04 -5.80
C ARG A 439 -13.06 27.29 -5.65
N THR A 440 -13.94 27.42 -6.63
CA THR A 440 -15.19 26.65 -6.69
C THR A 440 -14.91 25.16 -6.86
N ALA A 441 -14.05 24.79 -7.82
CA ALA A 441 -13.64 23.41 -8.05
C ALA A 441 -12.93 22.81 -6.83
N HIS A 442 -12.07 23.58 -6.16
CA HIS A 442 -11.39 23.14 -4.92
C HIS A 442 -12.39 22.82 -3.82
N ALA A 443 -13.41 23.65 -3.60
CA ALA A 443 -14.43 23.37 -2.60
C ALA A 443 -15.17 22.06 -2.91
N ILE A 444 -15.55 21.84 -4.17
CA ILE A 444 -16.26 20.64 -4.62
C ILE A 444 -15.37 19.40 -4.45
N MET A 445 -14.13 19.44 -4.95
CA MET A 445 -13.19 18.31 -4.86
C MET A 445 -12.81 18.00 -3.42
N ALA A 446 -12.63 19.01 -2.57
CA ALA A 446 -12.38 18.82 -1.15
C ALA A 446 -13.54 18.10 -0.45
N ALA A 447 -14.79 18.49 -0.73
CA ALA A 447 -15.97 17.83 -0.17
C ALA A 447 -16.15 16.40 -0.73
N GLN A 448 -15.97 16.22 -2.04
CA GLN A 448 -16.09 14.92 -2.72
C GLN A 448 -15.06 13.94 -2.15
N ARG A 449 -13.80 14.36 -2.03
CA ARG A 449 -12.73 13.53 -1.48
C ARG A 449 -12.97 13.19 -0.02
N ALA A 450 -13.38 14.15 0.81
CA ALA A 450 -13.69 13.86 2.22
C ALA A 450 -14.85 12.86 2.35
N THR A 451 -15.88 12.98 1.51
CA THR A 451 -17.02 12.06 1.43
C THR A 451 -16.57 10.65 1.05
N LYS A 452 -15.76 10.54 -0.01
CA LYS A 452 -15.14 9.29 -0.46
C LYS A 452 -14.31 8.63 0.64
N VAL A 453 -13.41 9.37 1.27
CA VAL A 453 -12.45 8.83 2.25
C VAL A 453 -13.16 8.38 3.53
N LEU A 454 -14.23 9.05 3.97
CA LEU A 454 -15.07 8.57 5.08
C LEU A 454 -15.61 7.16 4.79
N GLY A 455 -16.14 6.95 3.57
CA GLY A 455 -16.58 5.64 3.10
C GLY A 455 -15.46 4.60 3.03
N ILE A 456 -14.30 4.96 2.46
CA ILE A 456 -13.13 4.07 2.38
C ILE A 456 -12.67 3.63 3.77
N PHE A 457 -12.55 4.54 4.72
CA PHE A 457 -12.05 4.23 6.06
C PHE A 457 -13.05 3.42 6.88
N ALA A 458 -14.36 3.65 6.72
CA ALA A 458 -15.39 2.76 7.27
C ALA A 458 -15.28 1.35 6.68
N ARG A 459 -15.17 1.22 5.35
CA ARG A 459 -14.96 -0.08 4.68
C ARG A 459 -13.72 -0.82 5.18
N LEU A 460 -12.59 -0.12 5.30
CA LEU A 460 -11.33 -0.70 5.77
C LEU A 460 -11.47 -1.24 7.20
N ASN A 461 -12.25 -0.60 8.05
CA ASN A 461 -12.57 -1.13 9.38
C ASN A 461 -13.48 -2.35 9.30
N ASP A 462 -14.66 -2.18 8.70
CA ASP A 462 -15.77 -3.13 8.81
C ASP A 462 -15.54 -4.41 8.00
N ARG A 463 -14.91 -4.30 6.82
CA ARG A 463 -14.63 -5.43 5.93
C ARG A 463 -13.21 -5.96 6.11
N ASP A 464 -12.24 -5.06 6.21
CA ASP A 464 -10.81 -5.41 6.12
C ASP A 464 -10.11 -5.50 7.49
N GLY A 465 -10.83 -5.25 8.60
CA GLY A 465 -10.31 -5.40 9.95
C GLY A 465 -9.22 -4.38 10.33
N LYS A 466 -9.26 -3.16 9.75
CA LYS A 466 -8.26 -2.10 9.95
C LYS A 466 -8.80 -0.91 10.78
N PRO A 467 -8.99 -1.05 12.10
CA PRO A 467 -9.57 0.00 12.96
C PRO A 467 -8.69 1.23 13.11
N ALA A 468 -7.39 1.13 12.83
CA ALA A 468 -6.45 2.24 12.93
C ALA A 468 -6.81 3.45 12.04
N TYR A 469 -7.65 3.26 11.02
CA TYR A 469 -8.11 4.34 10.13
C TYR A 469 -9.20 5.21 10.76
N LEU A 470 -9.97 4.70 11.72
CA LEU A 470 -11.07 5.43 12.38
C LEU A 470 -10.57 6.68 13.12
N LYS A 471 -9.31 6.68 13.58
CA LYS A 471 -8.68 7.84 14.23
C LYS A 471 -8.68 9.11 13.36
N HIS A 472 -8.86 8.95 12.05
CA HIS A 472 -8.87 10.06 11.09
C HIS A 472 -10.26 10.69 10.88
N PHE A 473 -11.35 10.06 11.35
CA PHE A 473 -12.71 10.58 11.17
C PHE A 473 -12.93 12.01 11.68
N PRO A 474 -12.49 12.40 12.90
CA PRO A 474 -12.74 13.75 13.40
C PRO A 474 -12.17 14.84 12.47
N ARG A 475 -10.99 14.57 11.88
CA ARG A 475 -10.34 15.47 10.93
C ARG A 475 -11.11 15.58 9.63
N LEU A 476 -11.48 14.44 9.03
CA LEU A 476 -12.24 14.40 7.78
C LEU A 476 -13.59 15.12 7.91
N LYS A 477 -14.29 14.93 9.04
CA LYS A 477 -15.54 15.64 9.35
C LYS A 477 -15.33 17.16 9.43
N ASN A 478 -14.26 17.60 10.08
CA ASN A 478 -13.93 19.02 10.15
C ASN A 478 -13.62 19.58 8.74
N TYR A 479 -12.89 18.84 7.92
CA TYR A 479 -12.57 19.22 6.55
C TYR A 479 -13.82 19.36 5.69
N LEU A 480 -14.67 18.33 5.71
CA LEU A 480 -15.96 18.34 5.04
C LEU A 480 -16.82 19.52 5.50
N LYS A 481 -16.97 19.75 6.81
CA LYS A 481 -17.74 20.88 7.37
C LYS A 481 -17.22 22.24 6.90
N ARG A 482 -15.92 22.40 6.70
CA ARG A 482 -15.34 23.64 6.17
C ARG A 482 -15.65 23.81 4.68
N SER A 483 -15.52 22.74 3.89
CA SER A 483 -15.80 22.75 2.45
C SER A 483 -17.29 22.98 2.16
N LEU A 484 -18.19 22.37 2.92
CA LEU A 484 -19.64 22.53 2.82
C LEU A 484 -20.15 23.97 3.10
N LYS A 485 -19.30 24.87 3.58
CA LYS A 485 -19.65 26.30 3.69
C LYS A 485 -19.68 27.02 2.35
N HIS A 486 -19.05 26.46 1.30
CA HIS A 486 -19.04 27.07 -0.01
C HIS A 486 -20.45 27.05 -0.64
N PRO A 487 -20.95 28.16 -1.23
CA PRO A 487 -22.31 28.23 -1.74
C PRO A 487 -22.68 27.15 -2.76
N VAL A 488 -21.72 26.72 -3.59
CA VAL A 488 -21.92 25.65 -4.59
C VAL A 488 -22.33 24.31 -3.98
N LEU A 489 -22.00 24.09 -2.69
CA LEU A 489 -22.29 22.85 -1.96
C LEU A 489 -23.53 22.97 -1.06
N SER A 490 -24.38 23.99 -1.26
CA SER A 490 -25.53 24.23 -0.37
C SER A 490 -26.51 23.05 -0.32
N ALA A 491 -26.80 22.41 -1.47
CA ALA A 491 -27.65 21.22 -1.52
C ALA A 491 -27.02 20.03 -0.79
N VAL A 492 -25.73 19.79 -1.03
CA VAL A 492 -24.96 18.74 -0.34
C VAL A 492 -24.95 18.97 1.17
N ARG A 493 -24.72 20.21 1.61
CA ARG A 493 -24.76 20.59 3.04
C ARG A 493 -26.12 20.30 3.65
N LEU A 494 -27.21 20.67 2.99
CA LEU A 494 -28.57 20.42 3.49
C LEU A 494 -28.83 18.92 3.68
N TRP A 495 -28.38 18.09 2.73
CA TRP A 495 -28.49 16.63 2.86
C TRP A 495 -27.67 16.10 4.05
N TYR A 496 -26.43 16.56 4.23
CA TYR A 496 -25.61 16.16 5.37
C TYR A 496 -26.23 16.60 6.71
N ASP A 497 -26.77 17.82 6.77
CA ASP A 497 -27.45 18.34 7.95
C ASP A 497 -28.76 17.60 8.26
N SER A 498 -29.43 17.00 7.27
CA SER A 498 -30.65 16.20 7.49
C SER A 498 -30.36 14.75 7.89
N VAL A 499 -29.31 14.13 7.36
CA VAL A 499 -29.03 12.69 7.53
C VAL A 499 -27.98 12.42 8.62
N LEU A 500 -26.98 13.29 8.76
CA LEU A 500 -25.79 13.09 9.60
C LEU A 500 -25.57 14.21 10.62
N GLN A 501 -26.65 14.89 11.03
CA GLN A 501 -26.60 16.08 11.89
C GLN A 501 -25.90 15.84 13.23
N SER A 502 -26.13 14.68 13.87
CA SER A 502 -25.51 14.30 15.15
C SER A 502 -24.02 13.97 14.96
N ASP A 503 -23.67 13.37 13.84
CA ASP A 503 -22.33 12.85 13.55
C ASP A 503 -21.32 13.96 13.18
N LEU A 504 -21.77 15.01 12.49
CA LEU A 504 -20.95 16.16 12.09
C LEU A 504 -20.80 17.24 13.18
N LYS A 505 -21.56 17.15 14.29
CA LYS A 505 -21.45 18.09 15.41
C LYS A 505 -20.25 17.80 16.33
N GLY A 506 -19.69 16.58 16.29
CA GLY A 506 -18.63 16.15 17.21
C GLY A 506 -19.11 16.13 18.67
N PRO A 507 -18.35 15.53 19.61
CA PRO A 507 -18.66 15.72 21.03
C PRO A 507 -18.54 17.22 21.33
N SER A 508 -19.62 17.81 21.84
CA SER A 508 -19.59 19.14 22.45
C SER A 508 -18.48 19.12 23.49
N GLY A 509 -17.47 19.99 23.32
CA GLY A 509 -16.23 19.95 24.09
C GLY A 509 -16.46 19.78 25.59
N SER A 510 -15.65 18.90 26.19
CA SER A 510 -15.30 18.91 27.61
C SER A 510 -13.85 19.34 27.75
#